data_AF-A0A7K1AZU6-F1
#
_entry.id   AF-A0A7K1AZU6-F1
#
_cell.length_a   1.000
_cell.length_b   1.000
_cell.length_c   1.000
_cell.angle_alpha   90.00
_cell.angle_beta   90.00
_cell.angle_gamma   90.00
#
_symmetry.space_group_name_H-M   'P 1'
#
loop_
_entity.id
_entity.type
_entity.pdbx_description
1 polymer ?
#
loop_
_entity_poly.entity_id
_entity_poly.type
_entity_poly.pdbx_seq_one_letter_code
_entity_poly.pdbx_strand_id
1 'polypeptide(L)'
;MGHLGLQGDPRRRRADGRAHRHRPHARDDRTVRTRPLRRRPLDGRPGIHGNTLMLIVFCPNCGPRPVEEFRFGGELPSPPESITDPAERDFDQVWMFNNVAGIHTERWYHDAGCHRWTTVRRDTRVDRIVEQHVSLRPD
;
A
#
# COMPACT_ATOMS: atom_id res chain seq x y z
N MET A 1 -47.58 9.90 18.28
CA MET A 1 -46.46 10.65 18.88
C MET A 1 -45.24 10.37 18.01
N GLY A 2 -44.80 11.21 17.07
CA GLY A 2 -44.77 12.67 17.07
C GLY A 2 -43.30 13.09 17.02
N HIS A 3 -42.76 13.03 15.81
CA HIS A 3 -41.42 13.37 15.35
C HIS A 3 -41.04 14.82 15.73
N LEU A 4 -39.94 15.01 16.47
CA LEU A 4 -39.21 16.28 16.53
C LEU A 4 -37.78 15.97 16.04
N GLY A 5 -37.29 16.49 14.91
CA GLY A 5 -37.62 17.76 14.27
C GLY A 5 -36.74 18.89 14.83
N LEU A 6 -35.42 18.68 14.97
CA LEU A 6 -34.46 19.75 15.23
C LEU A 6 -34.22 20.54 13.94
N GLN A 7 -35.23 21.28 13.48
CA GLN A 7 -35.02 22.42 12.59
C GLN A 7 -34.71 23.64 13.47
N GLY A 8 -33.49 24.16 13.34
CA GLY A 8 -33.05 25.37 14.02
C GLY A 8 -33.82 26.62 13.57
N ASP A 9 -34.08 27.50 14.53
CA ASP A 9 -34.78 28.78 14.40
C ASP A 9 -34.07 29.75 13.40
N PRO A 10 -34.74 30.21 12.33
CA PRO A 10 -34.14 31.05 11.29
C PRO A 10 -33.97 32.53 11.69
N ARG A 11 -34.31 32.95 12.92
CA ARG A 11 -34.34 34.38 13.29
C ARG A 11 -33.19 34.88 14.16
N ARG A 12 -32.23 34.03 14.56
CA ARG A 12 -31.03 34.50 15.28
C ARG A 12 -29.87 34.79 14.34
N ARG A 13 -29.96 35.91 13.61
CA ARG A 13 -28.83 36.52 12.90
C ARG A 13 -27.94 37.26 13.91
N ARG A 14 -26.78 36.71 14.25
CA ARG A 14 -25.63 37.54 14.65
C ARG A 14 -24.81 37.80 13.40
N ALA A 15 -24.95 39.00 12.86
CA ALA A 15 -24.01 39.54 11.90
C ALA A 15 -22.72 39.87 12.66
N ASP A 16 -21.62 39.28 12.24
CA ASP A 16 -20.29 39.90 12.18
C ASP A 16 -19.33 38.98 11.43
N GLY A 17 -18.73 39.50 10.36
CA GLY A 17 -17.45 39.02 9.83
C GLY A 17 -17.47 37.91 8.77
N ARG A 18 -17.26 38.29 7.50
CA ARG A 18 -16.66 37.48 6.42
C ARG A 18 -15.55 36.56 6.98
N ALA A 19 -15.38 35.32 6.54
CA ALA A 19 -15.07 35.02 5.15
C ALA A 19 -15.49 33.60 4.76
N HIS A 20 -16.39 33.51 3.77
CA HIS A 20 -16.23 32.49 2.74
C HIS A 20 -14.78 32.61 2.25
N ARG A 21 -13.98 31.55 2.41
CA ARG A 21 -12.68 31.50 1.74
C ARG A 21 -12.98 31.53 0.25
N HIS A 22 -12.96 32.72 -0.34
CA HIS A 22 -12.74 32.87 -1.77
C HIS A 22 -11.45 32.11 -2.04
N ARG A 23 -11.58 30.90 -2.58
CA ARG A 23 -10.47 30.20 -3.20
C ARG A 23 -10.09 31.10 -4.37
N PRO A 24 -8.94 31.81 -4.32
CA PRO A 24 -8.52 32.54 -5.50
C PRO A 24 -8.37 31.50 -6.60
N HIS A 25 -8.76 31.86 -7.82
CA HIS A 25 -8.41 31.08 -9.01
C HIS A 25 -6.95 30.66 -8.91
N ALA A 26 -6.65 29.41 -9.29
CA ALA A 26 -5.31 28.85 -9.25
C ALA A 26 -4.34 29.90 -9.80
N ARG A 27 -3.41 30.37 -8.97
CA ARG A 27 -2.39 31.32 -9.42
C ARG A 27 -1.58 30.59 -10.49
N ASP A 28 -1.50 31.16 -11.69
CA ASP A 28 -0.61 30.72 -12.78
C ASP A 28 0.87 30.80 -12.39
N ASP A 29 1.19 31.41 -11.25
CA ASP A 29 2.55 31.65 -10.79
C ASP A 29 3.11 30.53 -9.91
N ARG A 30 2.84 29.26 -10.27
CA ARG A 30 3.70 28.17 -9.81
C ARG A 30 4.95 28.22 -10.67
N THR A 31 5.99 28.90 -10.20
CA THR A 31 7.34 28.76 -10.76
C THR A 31 7.69 27.27 -10.77
N VAL A 32 7.61 26.65 -11.95
CA VAL A 32 8.11 25.29 -12.17
C VAL A 32 9.56 25.34 -11.72
N ARG A 33 9.93 24.53 -10.72
CA ARG A 33 11.33 24.46 -10.29
C ARG A 33 12.14 24.10 -11.54
N THR A 34 12.97 25.03 -12.02
CA THR A 34 13.92 24.84 -13.13
C THR A 34 15.04 23.87 -12.76
N ARG A 35 15.02 23.32 -11.55
CA ARG A 35 15.92 22.25 -11.14
C ARG A 35 15.69 21.10 -12.11
N PRO A 36 16.69 20.69 -12.89
CA PRO A 36 16.54 19.53 -13.75
C PRO A 36 16.08 18.39 -12.86
N LEU A 37 15.01 17.70 -13.26
CA LEU A 37 14.72 16.38 -12.71
C LEU A 37 16.05 15.65 -12.75
N ARG A 38 16.60 15.27 -11.59
CA ARG A 38 17.78 14.41 -11.58
C ARG A 38 17.40 13.25 -12.51
N ARG A 39 18.21 13.00 -13.53
CA ARG A 39 18.00 11.82 -14.35
C ARG A 39 17.95 10.67 -13.37
N ARG A 40 16.78 10.02 -13.28
CA ARG A 40 16.66 8.75 -12.60
C ARG A 40 17.81 7.90 -13.15
N PRO A 41 18.65 7.27 -12.30
CA PRO A 41 19.63 6.31 -12.77
C PRO A 41 18.94 5.42 -13.81
N LEU A 42 19.60 5.17 -14.94
CA LEU A 42 19.06 4.33 -16.01
C LEU A 42 18.80 2.89 -15.55
N ASP A 43 19.19 2.56 -14.31
CA ASP A 43 18.59 1.57 -13.43
C ASP A 43 17.12 1.95 -13.10
N GLY A 44 16.33 2.27 -14.13
CA GLY A 44 15.07 1.57 -14.25
C GLY A 44 15.35 0.07 -14.20
N ARG A 45 14.49 -0.67 -13.50
CA ARG A 45 14.41 -2.12 -13.59
C ARG A 45 14.59 -2.53 -15.06
N PRO A 46 15.52 -3.42 -15.42
CA PRO A 46 15.54 -3.91 -16.79
C PRO A 46 14.22 -4.63 -17.06
N GLY A 47 13.45 -4.13 -18.02
CA GLY A 47 12.71 -4.95 -18.97
C GLY A 47 13.37 -4.70 -20.32
N ILE A 48 14.43 -5.47 -20.62
CA ILE A 48 15.36 -5.22 -21.72
C ILE A 48 15.72 -6.62 -22.23
N HIS A 49 15.42 -6.98 -23.49
CA HIS A 49 15.74 -8.26 -24.19
C HIS A 49 14.65 -9.35 -24.38
N GLY A 50 13.35 -9.06 -24.36
CA GLY A 50 12.35 -10.00 -24.90
C GLY A 50 12.11 -11.28 -24.09
N ASN A 51 12.46 -11.29 -22.80
CA ASN A 51 11.91 -12.22 -21.84
C ASN A 51 10.87 -11.49 -20.98
N THR A 52 9.64 -12.00 -20.98
CA THR A 52 8.64 -11.65 -19.96
C THR A 52 9.31 -11.89 -18.61
N LEU A 53 9.61 -10.83 -17.85
CA LEU A 53 9.97 -10.92 -16.44
C LEU A 53 8.71 -11.31 -15.66
N MET A 54 8.26 -12.54 -15.90
CA MET A 54 7.17 -13.15 -15.17
C MET A 54 7.75 -13.53 -13.82
N LEU A 55 7.37 -12.80 -12.76
CA LEU A 55 7.81 -13.12 -11.41
C LEU A 55 7.32 -14.54 -11.07
N ILE A 56 8.23 -15.42 -10.67
CA ILE A 56 7.90 -16.78 -10.27
C ILE A 56 7.82 -16.86 -8.75
N VAL A 57 6.65 -17.23 -8.24
CA VAL A 57 6.37 -17.46 -6.82
C VAL A 57 6.34 -18.97 -6.57
N PHE A 58 7.04 -19.45 -5.54
CA PHE A 58 7.07 -20.87 -5.21
C PHE A 58 5.90 -21.27 -4.31
N CYS A 59 4.88 -21.92 -4.86
CA CYS A 59 3.83 -22.50 -4.04
C CYS A 59 4.31 -23.81 -3.38
N PRO A 60 4.22 -23.99 -2.05
CA PRO A 60 4.61 -25.24 -1.38
C PRO A 60 3.89 -26.48 -1.90
N ASN A 61 2.67 -26.32 -2.44
CA ASN A 61 1.84 -27.43 -2.93
C ASN A 61 1.91 -27.60 -4.45
N CYS A 62 2.19 -26.53 -5.20
CA CYS A 62 2.09 -26.52 -6.67
C CYS A 62 3.43 -26.24 -7.38
N GLY A 63 4.50 -26.02 -6.61
CA GLY A 63 5.82 -25.68 -7.10
C GLY A 63 5.93 -24.24 -7.60
N PRO A 64 6.97 -23.92 -8.40
CA PRO A 64 7.16 -22.60 -8.99
C PRO A 64 6.04 -22.28 -9.98
N ARG A 65 5.38 -21.14 -9.77
CA ARG A 65 4.24 -20.68 -10.58
C ARG A 65 4.35 -19.19 -10.90
N PRO A 66 3.83 -18.74 -12.04
CA PRO A 66 3.83 -17.34 -12.42
C PRO A 66 2.95 -16.52 -11.46
N VAL A 67 3.37 -15.29 -11.15
CA VAL A 67 2.70 -14.40 -10.18
C VAL A 67 1.24 -14.11 -10.55
N GLU A 68 0.89 -14.22 -11.82
CA GLU A 68 -0.46 -14.06 -12.37
C GLU A 68 -1.46 -15.10 -11.84
N GLU A 69 -0.98 -16.26 -11.37
CA GLU A 69 -1.80 -17.25 -10.68
C GLU A 69 -2.12 -16.84 -9.22
N PHE A 70 -1.49 -15.77 -8.72
CA PHE A 70 -1.57 -15.33 -7.34
C PHE A 70 -2.26 -13.97 -7.19
N ARG A 71 -3.01 -13.84 -6.10
CA ARG A 71 -3.56 -12.57 -5.63
C ARG A 71 -2.64 -11.98 -4.57
N PHE A 72 -2.27 -10.72 -4.75
CA PHE A 72 -1.51 -9.98 -3.75
C PHE A 72 -2.34 -9.75 -2.48
N GLY A 73 -1.77 -10.10 -1.32
CA GLY A 73 -2.42 -10.00 -0.01
C GLY A 73 -1.86 -8.92 0.92
N GLY A 74 -0.99 -8.05 0.41
CA GLY A 74 -0.39 -6.97 1.18
C GLY A 74 0.95 -7.33 1.83
N GLU A 75 1.58 -6.29 2.37
CA GLU A 75 2.75 -6.39 3.26
C GLU A 75 2.32 -7.06 4.59
N LEU A 76 3.23 -7.80 5.22
CA LEU A 76 3.13 -8.14 6.64
C LEU A 76 3.90 -7.10 7.46
N PRO A 77 3.22 -6.05 7.98
CA PRO A 77 3.87 -5.12 8.89
C PRO A 77 4.24 -5.84 10.18
N SER A 78 5.42 -5.52 10.71
CA SER A 78 5.84 -5.90 12.05
C SER A 78 5.85 -4.65 12.91
N PRO A 79 4.95 -4.53 13.91
CA PRO A 79 4.91 -3.34 14.75
C PRO A 79 6.23 -3.15 15.47
N PRO A 80 6.72 -1.90 15.58
CA PRO A 80 7.97 -1.63 16.25
C PRO A 80 7.94 -2.10 17.72
N GLU A 81 9.09 -2.55 18.23
CA GLU A 81 9.23 -3.03 19.61
C GLU A 81 8.86 -1.95 20.64
N SER A 82 8.97 -0.68 20.27
CA SER A 82 8.63 0.47 21.12
C SER A 82 7.14 0.58 21.48
N ILE A 83 6.23 0.01 20.70
CA ILE A 83 4.80 -0.02 21.03
C ILE A 83 4.59 -1.20 21.96
N THR A 84 4.28 -0.98 23.23
CA THR A 84 4.08 -2.10 24.19
C THR A 84 2.61 -2.39 24.46
N ASP A 85 1.72 -1.43 24.21
CA ASP A 85 0.29 -1.60 24.38
C ASP A 85 -0.29 -2.55 23.32
N PRO A 86 -1.06 -3.59 23.71
CA PRO A 86 -1.63 -4.55 22.76
C PRO A 86 -2.60 -3.92 21.75
N ALA A 87 -3.44 -2.97 22.17
CA ALA A 87 -4.42 -2.37 21.27
C ALA A 87 -3.75 -1.45 20.25
N GLU A 88 -2.72 -0.71 20.65
CA GLU A 88 -1.90 0.07 19.73
C GLU A 88 -1.12 -0.83 18.76
N ARG A 89 -0.61 -1.99 19.23
CA ARG A 89 0.05 -2.98 18.36
C ARG A 89 -0.90 -3.54 17.31
N ASP A 90 -2.12 -3.92 17.69
CA ASP A 90 -3.13 -4.41 16.77
C ASP A 90 -3.51 -3.34 15.74
N PHE A 91 -3.66 -2.09 16.19
CA PHE A 91 -3.93 -0.96 15.31
C PHE A 91 -2.79 -0.75 14.29
N ASP A 92 -1.53 -0.74 14.74
CA ASP A 92 -0.37 -0.60 13.88
C ASP A 92 -0.28 -1.75 12.86
N GLN A 93 -0.48 -2.99 13.31
CA GLN A 93 -0.49 -4.18 12.45
C GLN A 93 -1.51 -4.14 11.32
N VAL A 94 -2.70 -3.59 11.58
CA VAL A 94 -3.80 -3.61 10.61
C VAL A 94 -3.77 -2.39 9.69
N TRP A 95 -3.37 -1.23 10.21
CA TRP A 95 -3.55 0.04 9.51
C TRP A 95 -2.26 0.73 9.10
N MET A 96 -1.11 0.37 9.68
CA MET A 96 0.16 1.03 9.39
C MET A 96 1.04 0.12 8.54
N PHE A 97 1.52 0.67 7.41
CA PHE A 97 2.39 -0.01 6.45
C PHE A 97 3.66 0.81 6.25
N ASN A 98 4.81 0.15 6.15
CA ASN A 98 6.08 0.85 6.01
C ASN A 98 6.30 1.36 4.58
N ASN A 99 5.75 0.66 3.57
CA ASN A 99 5.85 1.03 2.14
C ASN A 99 7.30 1.40 1.72
N VAL A 100 8.28 0.66 2.24
CA VAL A 100 9.70 0.93 1.99
C VAL A 100 10.01 0.72 0.51
N ALA A 101 10.67 1.65 -0.18
CA ALA A 101 11.28 1.24 -1.45
C ALA A 101 12.42 0.28 -1.08
N GLY A 102 12.30 -1.04 -1.28
CA GLY A 102 13.28 -2.04 -0.81
C GLY A 102 12.70 -3.43 -0.55
N ILE A 103 13.32 -4.18 0.38
CA ILE A 103 12.86 -5.54 0.73
C ILE A 103 11.60 -5.45 1.59
N HIS A 104 10.56 -6.14 1.13
CA HIS A 104 9.26 -6.27 1.79
C HIS A 104 8.95 -7.71 2.10
N THR A 105 8.32 -7.97 3.24
CA THR A 105 7.67 -9.25 3.53
C THR A 105 6.21 -9.14 3.11
N GLU A 106 5.77 -9.99 2.18
CA GLU A 106 4.47 -9.91 1.52
C GLU A 106 3.75 -11.26 1.58
N ARG A 107 2.42 -11.23 1.54
CA ARG A 107 1.58 -12.42 1.39
C ARG A 107 1.00 -12.52 -0.02
N TRP A 108 1.00 -13.73 -0.56
CA TRP A 108 0.45 -14.06 -1.86
C TRP A 108 -0.50 -15.26 -1.74
N TYR A 109 -1.71 -15.13 -2.28
CA TYR A 109 -2.73 -16.18 -2.27
C TYR A 109 -2.78 -16.87 -3.62
N HIS A 110 -2.64 -18.19 -3.67
CA HIS A 110 -2.66 -18.95 -4.92
C HIS A 110 -4.09 -19.15 -5.45
N ASP A 111 -4.64 -18.10 -6.06
CA ASP A 111 -6.03 -17.98 -6.52
C ASP A 111 -6.38 -18.95 -7.65
N ALA A 112 -5.43 -19.19 -8.55
CA ALA A 112 -5.61 -20.11 -9.69
C ALA A 112 -5.14 -21.55 -9.42
N GLY A 113 -4.87 -21.91 -8.15
CA GLY A 113 -4.28 -23.20 -7.79
C GLY A 113 -4.74 -23.74 -6.45
N CYS A 114 -3.83 -23.89 -5.49
CA CYS A 114 -4.13 -24.59 -4.22
C CYS A 114 -4.92 -23.79 -3.18
N HIS A 115 -5.30 -22.54 -3.49
CA HIS A 115 -6.11 -21.68 -2.63
C HIS A 115 -5.50 -21.47 -1.23
N ARG A 116 -4.17 -21.34 -1.17
CA ARG A 116 -3.42 -21.15 0.07
C ARG A 116 -2.54 -19.92 -0.01
N TRP A 117 -2.19 -19.42 1.17
CA TRP A 117 -1.28 -18.31 1.35
C TRP A 117 0.18 -18.80 1.36
N THR A 118 1.06 -18.02 0.76
CA THR A 118 2.51 -18.11 0.92
C THR A 118 3.07 -16.73 1.26
N THR A 119 4.14 -16.69 2.04
CA THR A 119 4.80 -15.46 2.44
C THR A 119 6.15 -15.37 1.72
N VAL A 120 6.41 -14.24 1.06
CA VAL A 120 7.64 -14.00 0.31
C VAL A 120 8.32 -12.74 0.84
N ARG A 121 9.65 -12.70 0.77
CA ARG A 121 10.41 -11.46 0.86
C ARG A 121 10.82 -11.05 -0.54
N ARG A 122 10.46 -9.85 -0.94
CA ARG A 122 10.67 -9.33 -2.30
C ARG A 122 11.30 -7.96 -2.26
N ASP A 123 12.32 -7.72 -3.08
CA ASP A 123 12.83 -6.37 -3.32
C ASP A 123 11.93 -5.65 -4.33
N THR A 124 11.12 -4.71 -3.81
CA THR A 124 10.18 -3.89 -4.58
C THR A 124 10.87 -2.83 -5.43
N ARG A 125 12.20 -2.71 -5.44
CA ARG A 125 12.92 -1.89 -6.40
C ARG A 125 13.22 -2.62 -7.69
N VAL A 126 13.45 -3.93 -7.63
CA VAL A 126 13.87 -4.76 -8.79
C VAL A 126 12.89 -5.87 -9.17
N ASP A 127 11.82 -6.05 -8.40
CA ASP A 127 10.84 -7.12 -8.58
C ASP A 127 11.41 -8.53 -8.44
N ARG A 128 12.26 -8.72 -7.43
CA ARG A 128 12.94 -9.99 -7.21
C ARG A 128 12.59 -10.56 -5.84
N ILE A 129 12.10 -11.80 -5.82
CA ILE A 129 11.96 -12.55 -4.57
C ILE A 129 13.37 -12.90 -4.07
N VAL A 130 13.67 -12.48 -2.85
CA VAL A 130 14.96 -12.73 -2.18
C VAL A 130 14.88 -13.96 -1.28
N GLU A 131 13.71 -14.24 -0.70
CA GLU A 131 13.47 -15.36 0.19
C GLU A 131 11.98 -15.71 0.17
N GLN A 132 11.62 -16.97 0.39
CA GLN A 132 10.23 -17.39 0.48
C GLN A 132 10.03 -18.33 1.65
N HIS A 133 9.11 -17.99 2.55
CA HIS A 133 8.80 -18.81 3.71
C HIS A 133 7.87 -19.94 3.31
N VAL A 134 8.38 -21.17 3.36
CA VAL A 134 7.64 -22.39 3.05
C VAL A 134 7.14 -22.97 4.37
N SER A 135 5.91 -22.63 4.76
CA SER A 135 5.24 -23.33 5.86
C SER A 135 4.75 -24.68 5.33
N LEU A 136 5.62 -25.69 5.33
CA LEU A 136 5.20 -27.07 5.08
C LEU A 136 4.27 -27.50 6.23
N ARG A 137 3.11 -28.08 5.91
CA ARG A 137 2.35 -28.79 6.93
C ARG A 137 3.09 -30.10 7.26
N PRO A 138 3.14 -30.52 8.53
CA PRO A 138 3.34 -31.93 8.82
C PRO A 138 2.11 -32.71 8.33
N ASP A 139 2.38 -33.86 7.69
CA ASP A 139 1.37 -34.80 7.17
C ASP A 139 0.42 -35.34 8.26
#